data_AF-A0A8C4QDB5-F1
#
_entry.id   AF-A0A8C4QDB5-F1
#
_cell.length_a   1.000
_cell.length_b   1.000
_cell.length_c   1.000
_cell.angle_alpha   90.00
_cell.angle_beta   90.00
_cell.angle_gamma   90.00
#
_symmetry.space_group_name_H-M   'P 1'
#
loop_
_entity.id
_entity.type
_entity.pdbx_description
1 polymer ?
#
loop_
_entity_poly.entity_id
_entity_poly.type
_entity_poly.pdbx_seq_one_letter_code
_entity_poly.pdbx_strand_id
1 'polypeptide(L)'
;MENLQSLSEEVLAGALQTFVQEGTKLLNAVSADAVSNSVEDFLETKVNKLRDSIPIICSLMESLCIYNRKQLEDLWKRYKYSTIQKCVDEALSFEAEWDNFLKMYDEKKLVGPCTQVQLQENISSMNFTFVDVRTGRCVSDHR
;
A
#
# COMPACT_ATOMS: atom_id res chain seq x y z
N MET A 1 13.89 13.92 15.72
CA MET A 1 12.86 12.95 16.16
C MET A 1 11.78 13.75 16.87
N GLU A 2 10.88 14.35 16.09
CA GLU A 2 9.80 15.17 16.63
C GLU A 2 8.66 14.26 17.12
N ASN A 3 8.38 14.39 18.42
CA ASN A 3 7.12 14.21 19.12
C ASN A 3 5.99 13.37 18.48
N LEU A 4 6.14 12.05 18.44
CA LEU A 4 5.01 11.10 18.39
C LEU A 4 4.29 10.95 19.76
N GLN A 5 4.34 11.97 20.65
CA GLN A 5 3.92 11.83 22.06
C GLN A 5 2.48 12.29 22.37
N SER A 6 1.64 12.66 21.40
CA SER A 6 0.27 13.13 21.73
C SER A 6 -0.82 12.83 20.69
N LEU A 7 -0.74 11.71 19.96
CA LEU A 7 -1.90 11.24 19.21
C LEU A 7 -2.90 10.61 20.18
N SER A 8 -4.12 11.16 20.23
CA SER A 8 -5.19 10.58 21.04
C SER A 8 -5.61 9.24 20.45
N GLU A 9 -6.09 8.34 21.31
CA GLU A 9 -6.59 7.03 20.89
C GLU A 9 -7.73 7.16 19.87
N GLU A 10 -8.54 8.22 20.00
CA GLU A 10 -9.64 8.56 19.09
C GLU A 10 -9.17 8.93 17.69
N VAL A 11 -8.11 9.74 17.57
CA VAL A 11 -7.56 10.13 16.26
C VAL A 11 -6.97 8.90 15.56
N LEU A 12 -6.25 8.05 16.30
CA LEU A 12 -5.69 6.83 15.75
C LEU A 12 -6.78 5.84 15.32
N ALA A 13 -7.78 5.61 16.17
CA ALA A 13 -8.90 4.74 15.84
C ALA A 13 -9.69 5.25 14.62
N GLY A 14 -9.96 6.56 14.57
CA GLY A 14 -10.65 7.19 13.44
C GLY A 14 -9.87 7.06 12.13
N ALA A 15 -8.57 7.36 12.15
CA ALA A 15 -7.71 7.25 10.97
C ALA A 15 -7.66 5.81 10.42
N LEU A 16 -7.51 4.81 11.30
CA LEU A 16 -7.49 3.39 10.91
C LEU A 16 -8.85 2.95 10.35
N GLN A 17 -9.95 3.37 10.95
CA GLN A 17 -11.29 3.05 10.45
C GLN A 17 -11.55 3.69 9.08
N THR A 18 -11.17 4.95 8.87
CA THR A 18 -11.29 5.60 7.56
C THR A 18 -10.44 4.89 6.51
N PHE A 19 -9.21 4.51 6.86
CA PHE A 19 -8.34 3.72 5.98
C PHE A 19 -8.99 2.41 5.54
N VAL A 20 -9.51 1.63 6.50
CA VAL A 20 -10.18 0.35 6.20
C VAL A 20 -11.44 0.58 5.36
N GLN A 21 -12.26 1.58 5.68
CA GLN A 21 -13.51 1.85 4.97
C GLN A 21 -13.27 2.26 3.51
N GLU A 22 -12.40 3.25 3.27
CA GLU A 22 -12.09 3.73 1.93
C GLU A 22 -11.34 2.67 1.12
N GLY A 23 -10.40 1.97 1.76
CA GLY A 23 -9.69 0.85 1.16
C GLY A 23 -10.63 -0.28 0.75
N THR A 24 -11.58 -0.66 1.60
CA THR A 24 -12.57 -1.72 1.30
C THR A 24 -13.48 -1.32 0.14
N LYS A 25 -13.95 -0.06 0.09
CA LYS A 25 -14.74 0.44 -1.05
C LYS A 25 -13.96 0.32 -2.34
N LEU A 26 -12.69 0.71 -2.33
CA LEU A 26 -11.81 0.60 -3.48
C LEU A 26 -11.59 -0.87 -3.87
N LEU A 27 -11.31 -1.75 -2.91
CA LEU A 27 -11.10 -3.18 -3.16
C LEU A 27 -12.33 -3.82 -3.82
N ASN A 28 -13.52 -3.49 -3.34
CA ASN A 28 -14.78 -4.00 -3.89
C ASN A 28 -15.01 -3.50 -5.33
N ALA A 29 -14.79 -2.20 -5.57
CA ALA A 29 -14.89 -1.63 -6.91
C ALA A 29 -13.87 -2.28 -7.87
N VAL A 30 -12.64 -2.47 -7.39
CA VAL A 30 -11.57 -3.08 -8.18
C VAL A 30 -11.85 -4.56 -8.46
N SER A 31 -12.38 -5.30 -7.48
CA SER A 31 -12.71 -6.72 -7.62
C SER A 31 -13.89 -6.95 -8.57
N ALA A 32 -14.94 -6.13 -8.50
CA ALA A 32 -16.09 -6.23 -9.40
C ALA A 32 -15.68 -6.04 -10.86
N ASP A 33 -14.85 -5.02 -11.11
CA ASP A 33 -14.30 -4.72 -12.43
C ASP A 33 -13.28 -5.76 -12.95
N ALA A 34 -12.64 -6.52 -12.05
CA ALA A 34 -11.70 -7.58 -12.42
C ALA A 34 -12.39 -8.79 -13.06
N VAL A 35 -13.68 -8.98 -12.75
CA VAL A 35 -14.50 -10.09 -13.28
C VAL A 35 -14.99 -9.79 -14.70
N SER A 36 -15.20 -8.51 -15.03
CA SER A 36 -15.88 -8.08 -16.25
C SER A 36 -14.96 -7.76 -17.44
N ASN A 37 -13.67 -7.48 -17.22
CA ASN A 37 -12.77 -6.96 -18.27
C ASN A 37 -11.66 -7.93 -18.67
N SER A 38 -11.11 -7.75 -19.88
CA SER A 38 -9.90 -8.44 -20.35
C SER A 38 -8.67 -8.01 -19.53
N VAL A 39 -7.57 -8.76 -19.61
CA VAL A 39 -6.35 -8.45 -18.85
C VAL A 39 -5.71 -7.16 -19.34
N GLU A 40 -5.71 -6.92 -20.65
CA GLU A 40 -5.20 -5.68 -21.25
C GLU A 40 -6.02 -4.45 -20.83
N ASP A 41 -7.35 -4.53 -20.91
CA ASP A 41 -8.23 -3.43 -20.47
C ASP A 41 -8.08 -3.16 -18.97
N PHE A 42 -7.88 -4.23 -18.20
CA PHE A 42 -7.61 -4.13 -16.77
C PHE A 42 -6.28 -3.42 -16.52
N LEU A 43 -5.15 -3.84 -17.11
CA LEU A 43 -3.85 -3.23 -16.86
C LEU A 43 -3.82 -1.74 -17.21
N GLU A 44 -4.40 -1.35 -18.35
CA GLU A 44 -4.41 0.04 -18.82
C GLU A 44 -5.30 0.97 -17.96
N THR A 45 -6.43 0.45 -17.45
CA THR A 45 -7.29 1.21 -16.52
C THR A 45 -6.91 1.07 -15.04
N LYS A 46 -6.12 0.05 -14.63
CA LYS A 46 -5.94 -0.32 -13.21
C LYS A 46 -4.61 0.03 -12.59
N VAL A 47 -3.53 0.25 -13.35
CA VAL A 47 -2.40 1.01 -12.80
C VAL A 47 -2.90 2.37 -12.27
N ASN A 48 -3.92 2.93 -12.93
CA ASN A 48 -4.62 4.13 -12.47
C ASN A 48 -5.55 3.91 -11.28
N LYS A 49 -6.16 2.72 -11.07
CA LYS A 49 -7.00 2.45 -9.88
C LYS A 49 -6.19 2.01 -8.67
N LEU A 50 -5.07 1.31 -8.86
CA LEU A 50 -4.08 1.08 -7.80
C LEU A 50 -3.42 2.40 -7.38
N ARG A 51 -3.28 3.36 -8.30
CA ARG A 51 -2.90 4.73 -7.93
C ARG A 51 -3.89 5.37 -6.96
N ASP A 52 -5.17 5.00 -6.96
CA ASP A 52 -6.16 5.50 -6.00
C ASP A 52 -5.95 4.94 -4.58
N SER A 53 -5.14 3.90 -4.40
CA SER A 53 -4.69 3.47 -3.06
C SER A 53 -3.63 4.40 -2.45
N ILE A 54 -2.86 5.11 -3.29
CA ILE A 54 -1.82 6.06 -2.85
C ILE A 54 -2.41 7.18 -1.98
N PRO A 55 -3.45 7.92 -2.40
CA PRO A 55 -4.03 8.97 -1.56
C PRO A 55 -4.65 8.42 -0.27
N ILE A 56 -5.18 7.18 -0.26
CA ILE A 56 -5.72 6.55 0.95
C ILE A 56 -4.59 6.30 1.97
N ILE A 57 -3.45 5.77 1.51
CA ILE A 57 -2.27 5.54 2.36
C ILE A 57 -1.65 6.89 2.80
N CYS A 58 -1.55 7.87 1.90
CA CYS A 58 -1.04 9.19 2.24
C CYS A 58 -1.92 9.86 3.30
N SER A 59 -3.25 9.78 3.16
CA SER A 59 -4.18 10.35 4.14
C SER A 59 -4.05 9.68 5.51
N LEU A 60 -3.88 8.35 5.57
CA LEU A 60 -3.57 7.66 6.81
C LEU A 60 -2.25 8.19 7.42
N MET A 61 -1.19 8.27 6.63
CA MET A 61 0.12 8.71 7.10
C MET A 61 0.11 10.17 7.58
N GLU A 62 -0.56 11.06 6.86
CA GLU A 62 -0.75 12.46 7.22
C GLU A 62 -1.57 12.60 8.52
N SER A 63 -2.69 11.89 8.63
CA SER A 63 -3.55 11.93 9.82
C SER A 63 -2.84 11.45 11.09
N LEU A 64 -1.84 10.58 10.93
CA LEU A 64 -1.01 10.05 12.01
C LEU A 64 0.34 10.75 12.14
N CYS A 65 0.63 11.77 11.32
CA CYS A 65 1.91 12.48 11.30
C CYS A 65 3.12 11.52 11.19
N ILE A 66 3.01 10.48 10.36
CA ILE A 66 4.05 9.49 10.12
C ILE A 66 4.53 9.53 8.67
N TYR A 67 5.78 9.11 8.44
CA TYR A 67 6.46 9.21 7.15
C TYR A 67 6.84 7.84 6.58
N ASN A 68 6.75 6.77 7.37
CA ASN A 68 7.07 5.43 6.91
C ASN A 68 6.31 4.36 7.70
N ARG A 69 6.29 3.15 7.13
CA ARG A 69 5.64 1.99 7.73
C ARG A 69 6.19 1.64 9.10
N LYS A 70 7.50 1.77 9.32
CA LYS A 70 8.12 1.48 10.61
C LYS A 70 7.54 2.34 11.74
N GLN A 71 7.29 3.63 11.48
CA GLN A 71 6.65 4.52 12.45
C GLN A 71 5.21 4.09 12.77
N LEU A 72 4.46 3.62 11.77
CA LEU A 72 3.13 3.06 11.97
C LEU A 72 3.16 1.81 12.87
N GLU A 73 4.10 0.90 12.61
CA GLU A 73 4.27 -0.33 13.41
C GLU A 73 4.74 -0.03 14.84
N ASP A 74 5.62 0.94 15.02
CA ASP A 74 6.06 1.39 16.34
C ASP A 74 4.90 2.05 17.12
N LEU A 75 3.98 2.71 16.42
CA LEU A 75 2.72 3.21 17.00
C LEU A 75 1.86 2.04 17.48
N TRP A 76 1.63 1.01 16.65
CA TRP A 76 0.82 -0.15 17.02
C TRP A 76 1.32 -0.87 18.28
N LYS A 77 2.65 -1.01 18.41
CA LYS A 77 3.26 -1.64 19.58
C LYS A 77 2.92 -0.94 20.90
N ARG A 78 2.67 0.39 20.88
CA ARG A 78 2.24 1.14 22.07
C ARG A 78 0.82 0.82 22.51
N TYR A 79 -0.03 0.43 21.56
CA TYR A 79 -1.47 0.26 21.77
C TYR A 79 -1.90 -1.21 21.85
N LYS A 80 -0.94 -2.13 22.01
CA LYS A 80 -1.14 -3.59 21.98
C LYS A 80 -2.21 -4.15 22.94
N TYR A 81 -2.51 -3.43 24.01
CA TYR A 81 -3.50 -3.81 25.04
C TYR A 81 -4.67 -2.82 25.16
N SER A 82 -4.86 -1.96 24.16
CA SER A 82 -5.91 -0.93 24.14
C SER A 82 -7.10 -1.34 23.27
N THR A 83 -8.18 -0.58 23.35
CA THR A 83 -9.35 -0.69 22.44
C THR A 83 -8.99 -0.44 20.98
N ILE A 84 -7.86 0.22 20.70
CA ILE A 84 -7.34 0.47 19.35
C ILE A 84 -6.80 -0.83 18.72
N GLN A 85 -6.43 -1.84 19.51
CA GLN A 85 -5.90 -3.10 18.98
C GLN A 85 -6.85 -3.71 17.95
N LYS A 86 -8.16 -3.61 18.19
CA LYS A 86 -9.17 -4.07 17.24
C LYS A 86 -9.09 -3.32 15.90
N CYS A 87 -8.93 -2.00 15.90
CA CYS A 87 -8.77 -1.21 14.68
C CYS A 87 -7.47 -1.55 13.94
N VAL A 88 -6.40 -1.87 14.68
CA VAL A 88 -5.12 -2.34 14.09
C VAL A 88 -5.29 -3.70 13.45
N ASP A 89 -5.96 -4.64 14.13
CA ASP A 89 -6.22 -5.98 13.61
C ASP A 89 -7.10 -5.92 12.34
N GLU A 90 -8.12 -5.05 12.33
CA GLU A 90 -8.95 -4.78 11.15
C GLU A 90 -8.12 -4.22 9.98
N ALA A 91 -7.23 -3.26 10.24
CA ALA A 91 -6.34 -2.71 9.22
C ALA A 91 -5.37 -3.76 8.64
N LEU A 92 -4.79 -4.61 9.49
CA LEU A 92 -3.92 -5.70 9.07
C LEU A 92 -4.67 -6.78 8.27
N SER A 93 -5.90 -7.10 8.67
CA SER A 93 -6.76 -8.03 7.94
C SER A 93 -7.10 -7.48 6.55
N PHE A 94 -7.43 -6.19 6.46
CA PHE A 94 -7.68 -5.52 5.18
C PHE A 94 -6.45 -5.56 4.26
N GLU A 95 -5.24 -5.29 4.78
CA GLU A 95 -4.01 -5.40 3.98
C GLU A 95 -3.80 -6.83 3.46
N ALA A 96 -4.06 -7.85 4.28
CA ALA A 96 -3.96 -9.23 3.85
C ALA A 96 -5.00 -9.62 2.79
N GLU A 97 -6.23 -9.10 2.89
CA GLU A 97 -7.26 -9.26 1.85
C GLU A 97 -6.83 -8.62 0.53
N TRP A 98 -6.25 -7.42 0.61
CA TRP A 98 -5.72 -6.73 -0.56
C TRP A 98 -4.58 -7.50 -1.24
N ASP A 99 -3.61 -7.99 -0.46
CA ASP A 99 -2.50 -8.80 -0.96
C ASP A 99 -3.00 -10.11 -1.60
N ASN A 100 -3.98 -10.77 -0.98
CA ASN A 100 -4.58 -11.97 -1.52
C ASN A 100 -5.32 -11.70 -2.84
N PHE A 101 -6.02 -10.57 -2.95
CA PHE A 101 -6.64 -10.15 -4.20
C PHE A 101 -5.60 -9.99 -5.31
N LEU A 102 -4.50 -9.27 -5.04
CA LEU A 102 -3.43 -9.06 -6.02
C LEU A 102 -2.80 -10.39 -6.44
N LYS A 103 -2.48 -11.26 -5.48
CA LYS A 103 -1.91 -12.58 -5.75
C LYS A 103 -2.84 -13.44 -6.60
N MET A 104 -4.12 -13.50 -6.24
CA MET A 104 -5.12 -14.23 -7.02
C MET A 104 -5.24 -13.67 -8.44
N TYR A 105 -5.16 -12.35 -8.58
CA TYR A 105 -5.22 -11.70 -9.88
C TYR A 105 -4.00 -12.07 -10.73
N ASP A 106 -2.78 -11.98 -10.18
CA ASP A 106 -1.54 -12.39 -10.85
C ASP A 106 -1.63 -13.85 -11.33
N GLU A 107 -2.04 -14.76 -10.45
CA GLU A 107 -2.14 -16.20 -10.74
C GLU A 107 -3.20 -16.52 -11.82
N LYS A 108 -4.30 -15.76 -11.88
CA LYS A 108 -5.41 -16.05 -12.81
C LYS A 108 -5.28 -15.36 -14.16
N LYS A 109 -4.60 -14.21 -14.21
CA LYS A 109 -4.64 -13.30 -15.37
C LYS A 109 -3.27 -12.97 -15.95
N LEU A 110 -2.20 -13.05 -15.15
CA LEU A 110 -0.84 -12.70 -15.61
C LEU A 110 0.04 -13.92 -15.89
N VAL A 111 -0.51 -15.15 -15.80
CA VAL A 111 0.18 -16.37 -16.23
C VAL A 111 0.13 -16.46 -17.78
N GLY A 112 1.05 -15.75 -18.40
CA GLY A 112 1.43 -15.86 -19.81
C GLY A 112 2.95 -15.94 -19.93
N PRO A 113 3.51 -16.37 -21.07
CA PRO A 113 4.95 -16.31 -21.27
C PRO A 113 5.39 -14.86 -21.12
N CYS A 114 6.19 -14.58 -20.09
CA CYS A 114 6.86 -13.30 -19.93
C CYS A 114 7.84 -13.18 -21.11
N THR A 115 7.39 -12.56 -22.21
CA THR A 115 8.27 -12.16 -23.29
C THR A 115 9.28 -11.24 -22.65
N GLN A 116 10.54 -11.69 -22.56
CA GLN A 116 11.65 -10.85 -22.13
C GLN A 116 11.72 -9.67 -23.10
N VAL A 117 11.02 -8.59 -22.78
CA VAL A 117 11.23 -7.31 -23.43
C VAL A 117 12.63 -6.90 -22.97
N GLN A 118 13.60 -7.05 -23.87
CA GLN A 118 14.89 -6.43 -23.67
C GLN A 118 14.62 -4.93 -23.56
N LEU A 119 14.64 -4.41 -22.34
CA LEU A 119 14.72 -2.98 -22.11
C LEU A 119 15.95 -2.51 -22.87
N GLN A 120 15.73 -1.72 -23.91
CA GLN A 120 16.80 -1.13 -24.71
C GLN A 120 17.81 -0.51 -23.75
N GLU A 121 19.08 -0.94 -23.85
CA GLU A 121 20.19 -0.64 -22.94
C GLU A 121 20.62 0.84 -22.97
N ASN A 122 19.69 1.77 -22.82
CA ASN A 122 19.95 3.22 -22.79
C ASN A 122 19.82 3.81 -21.37
N ILE A 123 19.83 2.95 -20.34
CA ILE A 123 19.70 3.37 -18.94
C ILE A 123 21.07 3.46 -18.23
N SER A 124 22.18 3.23 -18.94
CA SER A 124 23.54 3.10 -18.38
C SER A 124 24.15 4.38 -17.78
N SER A 125 23.36 5.43 -17.52
CA SER A 125 23.87 6.67 -16.91
C SER A 125 22.91 7.35 -15.92
N MET A 126 21.85 6.69 -15.47
CA MET A 126 20.99 7.25 -14.42
C MET A 126 21.38 6.68 -13.06
N ASN A 127 22.00 7.52 -12.22
CA ASN A 127 22.12 7.27 -10.79
C ASN A 127 20.72 7.37 -10.17
N PHE A 128 20.02 6.25 -10.11
CA PHE A 128 18.75 6.18 -9.42
C PHE A 128 19.00 6.04 -7.91
N THR A 129 18.43 6.97 -7.15
CA THR A 129 18.30 6.83 -5.71
C THR A 129 16.92 6.27 -5.42
N PHE A 130 16.88 5.00 -5.05
CA PHE A 130 15.65 4.36 -4.60
C PHE A 130 15.42 4.69 -3.13
N VAL A 131 14.18 4.76 -2.69
CA VAL A 131 13.85 4.83 -1.26
C VAL A 131 13.20 3.52 -0.88
N ASP A 132 13.82 2.79 0.04
CA ASP A 132 13.23 1.60 0.62
C ASP A 132 11.96 2.00 1.38
N VAL A 133 10.82 1.53 0.89
CA VAL A 133 9.50 1.96 1.41
C VAL A 133 9.25 1.49 2.85
N ARG A 134 9.92 0.41 3.27
CA ARG A 134 9.76 -0.17 4.61
C ARG A 134 10.54 0.62 5.66
N THR A 135 11.74 1.07 5.29
CA THR A 135 12.72 1.67 6.19
C THR A 135 12.90 3.17 5.98
N GLY A 136 12.42 3.71 4.87
CA GLY A 136 12.63 5.10 4.44
C GLY A 136 14.07 5.40 4.01
N ARG A 137 14.94 4.39 3.86
CA ARG A 137 16.36 4.58 3.54
C ARG A 137 16.57 4.75 2.04
N CYS A 138 17.37 5.74 1.67
CA CYS A 138 17.85 5.86 0.30
C CYS A 138 18.86 4.73 0.00
N VAL A 139 18.64 4.03 -1.09
CA VAL A 139 19.52 3.01 -1.66
C VAL A 139 19.95 3.52 -3.03
N SER A 140 21.24 3.81 -3.18
CA SER A 140 21.82 4.21 -4.45
C SER A 140 22.21 2.95 -5.21
N ASP A 141 21.79 2.85 -6.48
CA ASP A 141 22.41 1.86 -7.38
C ASP A 141 23.79 2.39 -7.79
N HIS A 142 24.84 1.75 -7.29
CA HIS A 142 26.21 1.95 -7.76
C HIS A 142 26.55 0.75 -8.63
N ARG A 143 26.21 0.83 -9.92
CA ARG A 143 26.73 -0.07 -10.94
C ARG A 143 28.16 0.33 -11.32
#